data_AF-A0A9Q9T3M4-F1
#
_entry.id   AF-A0A9Q9T3M4-F1
#
_cell.length_a   1.000
_cell.length_b   1.000
_cell.length_c   1.000
_cell.angle_alpha   90.00
_cell.angle_beta   90.00
_cell.angle_gamma   90.00
#
_symmetry.space_group_name_H-M   'P 1'
#
loop_
_entity.id
_entity.type
_entity.pdbx_description
1 polymer ?
#
loop_
_entity_poly.entity_id
_entity_poly.type
_entity_poly.pdbx_seq_one_letter_code
_entity_poly.pdbx_strand_id
1 'polypeptide(L)'
;MVVVDGRVDREKLSELLTFEAEQEALDFKATLDLADPKHQVEHVKDLLAMMSLPAGGYIVVGVDNSGKPAMDQQPIDPKQFDSAVLQQKVSAYVDGRLSIVAAVHELQTEVGTREVALIFAGPPPGLLPLVVTKQGQYDRSGGRKPEVVFRPGQVVVRDGTTTTRLAEHFWPRLLERYTERVKDDARRDVDALVRRIVEMLDDQRSAASGLGAEPSLAIDLGMDPKTFAIAADALIESGSLPRLTRFLLRADDALRAVAASGNLASANGLLDRLFTLAETALLYGTSEQFDRVIDALARYYSAIPTLPDAVTNETPSERGRASAMFEVLSRLYVLGSLAVRQSRWEQLRSLVLRPYEVNETYSYASWIRHALTMSARAGVLRSKENDVEGAPVISRALQLMMESPELRPDVGIVDPRTRARLYDSLCEFDILWCVVAQTATDRPDAMDFYPSSSEIDQVHANGAFTLIAKDRAARRLLLPAKSDQEIATALLYVWARAYRQSWQHDGWWDRLPAGVYQWAKDAGAVEPDLNG
;
A
#
# COMPACT_ATOMS: atom_id res chain seq x y z
N MET A 1 7.25 2.96 -10.39
CA MET A 1 5.88 3.39 -10.75
C MET A 1 5.38 4.26 -9.62
N VAL A 2 4.78 5.41 -9.90
CA VAL A 2 4.19 6.27 -8.86
C VAL A 2 3.09 5.50 -8.12
N VAL A 3 3.23 5.38 -6.80
CA VAL A 3 2.20 4.79 -5.95
C VAL A 3 1.21 5.89 -5.56
N VAL A 4 -0.05 5.76 -5.95
CA VAL A 4 -1.07 6.79 -5.70
C VAL A 4 -1.86 6.46 -4.44
N ASP A 5 -1.35 6.94 -3.32
CA ASP A 5 -1.83 6.69 -1.95
C ASP A 5 -2.41 7.92 -1.25
N GLY A 6 -2.80 8.96 -1.99
CA GLY A 6 -3.41 10.19 -1.49
C GLY A 6 -2.69 10.95 -0.36
N ARG A 7 -1.45 10.60 0.01
CA ARG A 7 -0.67 11.29 1.02
C ARG A 7 -0.15 12.60 0.45
N VAL A 8 -0.07 13.63 1.28
CA VAL A 8 0.53 14.92 0.91
C VAL A 8 1.56 15.38 1.93
N ASP A 9 2.10 14.46 2.72
CA ASP A 9 3.15 14.72 3.69
C ASP A 9 4.52 14.94 2.99
N ARG A 10 5.51 15.35 3.77
CA ARG A 10 6.86 15.63 3.27
C ARG A 10 7.50 14.38 2.66
N GLU A 11 7.34 13.23 3.29
CA GLU A 11 7.89 11.96 2.81
C GLU A 11 7.32 11.61 1.43
N LYS A 12 6.02 11.83 1.24
CA LYS A 12 5.40 11.62 -0.06
C LYS A 12 5.95 12.58 -1.10
N LEU A 13 6.21 13.83 -0.72
CA LEU A 13 6.89 14.77 -1.61
C LEU A 13 8.26 14.21 -2.02
N SER A 14 9.11 13.82 -1.07
CA SER A 14 10.43 13.25 -1.34
C SER A 14 10.35 12.01 -2.25
N GLU A 15 9.44 11.07 -1.95
CA GLU A 15 9.15 9.90 -2.80
C GLU A 15 8.89 10.32 -4.25
N LEU A 16 8.02 11.32 -4.46
CA LEU A 16 7.64 11.77 -5.78
C LEU A 16 8.78 12.49 -6.52
N LEU A 17 9.61 13.27 -5.82
CA LEU A 17 10.73 13.98 -6.44
C LEU A 17 11.82 13.03 -6.95
N THR A 18 12.00 11.85 -6.33
CA THR A 18 12.98 10.84 -6.78
C THR A 18 12.72 10.30 -8.18
N PHE A 19 11.50 10.45 -8.71
CA PHE A 19 11.21 9.98 -10.06
C PHE A 19 11.92 10.78 -11.15
N GLU A 20 12.33 12.03 -10.86
CA GLU A 20 13.01 12.98 -11.76
C GLU A 20 12.36 13.16 -13.15
N ALA A 21 11.15 12.67 -13.33
CA ALA A 21 10.42 12.70 -14.57
C ALA A 21 8.93 12.56 -14.29
N GLU A 22 8.13 13.22 -15.14
CA GLU A 22 6.68 13.07 -15.11
C GLU A 22 6.25 11.64 -15.46
N GLN A 23 5.16 11.20 -14.84
CA GLN A 23 4.49 9.95 -15.17
C GLN A 23 3.01 10.23 -15.42
N GLU A 24 2.25 9.20 -15.80
CA GLU A 24 0.82 9.37 -16.03
C GLU A 24 0.11 9.98 -14.80
N ALA A 25 0.46 9.50 -13.60
CA ALA A 25 -0.09 9.97 -12.33
C ALA A 25 0.80 10.99 -11.57
N LEU A 26 1.80 11.59 -12.21
CA LEU A 26 2.68 12.60 -11.59
C LEU A 26 3.04 13.71 -12.60
N ASP A 27 2.73 14.96 -12.25
CA ASP A 27 3.01 16.16 -13.05
C ASP A 27 3.87 17.15 -12.25
N PHE A 28 4.85 17.77 -12.90
CA PHE A 28 5.72 18.77 -12.27
C PHE A 28 5.48 20.16 -12.88
N LYS A 29 5.42 21.17 -12.02
CA LYS A 29 5.25 22.56 -12.44
C LYS A 29 6.22 23.48 -11.72
N ALA A 30 7.07 24.18 -12.46
CA ALA A 30 8.09 25.05 -11.89
C ALA A 30 7.51 26.26 -11.13
N THR A 31 6.42 26.81 -11.65
CA THR A 31 5.66 27.91 -11.03
C THR A 31 4.18 27.79 -11.38
N LEU A 32 3.33 28.33 -10.53
CA LEU A 32 1.89 28.43 -10.77
C LEU A 32 1.34 29.56 -9.91
N ASP A 33 0.75 30.57 -10.56
CA ASP A 33 0.02 31.63 -9.90
C ASP A 33 -1.47 31.50 -10.23
N LEU A 34 -2.26 31.05 -9.28
CA LEU A 34 -3.70 30.88 -9.42
C LEU A 34 -4.48 32.21 -9.42
N ALA A 35 -3.82 33.36 -9.28
CA ALA A 35 -4.39 34.67 -9.58
C ALA A 35 -4.35 34.99 -11.09
N ASP A 36 -3.43 34.39 -11.86
CA ASP A 36 -3.43 34.47 -13.32
C ASP A 36 -4.54 33.57 -13.89
N PRO A 37 -5.53 34.13 -14.63
CA PRO A 37 -6.60 33.36 -15.25
C PRO A 37 -6.10 32.22 -16.15
N LYS A 38 -4.96 32.39 -16.84
CA LYS A 38 -4.38 31.34 -17.68
C LYS A 38 -3.97 30.14 -16.82
N HIS A 39 -3.11 30.39 -15.84
CA HIS A 39 -2.61 29.37 -14.92
C HIS A 39 -3.75 28.69 -14.17
N GLN A 40 -4.74 29.45 -13.70
CA GLN A 40 -5.89 28.88 -13.01
C GLN A 40 -6.65 27.89 -13.91
N VAL A 41 -6.99 28.29 -15.14
CA VAL A 41 -7.79 27.45 -16.03
C VAL A 41 -7.01 26.23 -16.50
N GLU A 42 -5.71 26.38 -16.81
CA GLU A 42 -4.85 25.25 -17.18
C GLU A 42 -4.67 24.28 -16.01
N HIS A 43 -4.48 24.78 -14.78
CA HIS A 43 -4.37 23.93 -13.60
C HIS A 43 -5.67 23.18 -13.28
N VAL A 44 -6.84 23.82 -13.43
CA VAL A 44 -8.12 23.12 -13.30
C VAL A 44 -8.23 21.98 -14.32
N LYS A 45 -7.78 22.20 -15.56
CA LYS A 45 -7.74 21.15 -16.59
C LYS A 45 -6.87 19.97 -16.13
N ASP A 46 -5.69 20.23 -15.59
CA ASP A 46 -4.76 19.19 -15.13
C ASP A 46 -5.31 18.41 -13.93
N LEU A 47 -5.91 19.09 -12.96
CA LEU A 47 -6.58 18.43 -11.83
C LEU A 47 -7.72 17.52 -12.30
N LEU A 48 -8.56 17.98 -13.22
CA LEU A 48 -9.64 17.16 -13.80
C LEU A 48 -9.08 15.94 -14.55
N ALA A 49 -7.93 16.09 -15.22
CA ALA A 49 -7.25 14.98 -15.88
C ALA A 49 -6.76 13.95 -14.86
N MET A 50 -6.11 14.38 -13.78
CA MET A 50 -5.64 13.48 -12.71
C MET A 50 -6.80 12.72 -12.08
N MET A 51 -7.93 13.38 -11.82
CA MET A 51 -9.15 12.75 -11.30
C MET A 51 -9.79 11.73 -12.24
N SER A 52 -9.40 11.70 -13.51
CA SER A 52 -9.86 10.71 -14.49
C SER A 52 -9.13 9.36 -14.37
N LEU A 53 -8.00 9.32 -13.66
CA LEU A 53 -7.25 8.10 -13.41
C LEU A 53 -7.92 7.25 -12.33
N PRO A 54 -7.86 5.92 -12.39
CA PRO A 54 -8.51 5.03 -11.41
C PRO A 54 -8.15 5.31 -9.95
N ALA A 55 -6.88 5.63 -9.68
CA ALA A 55 -6.37 5.96 -8.35
C ALA A 55 -6.18 7.49 -8.13
N GLY A 56 -6.37 8.30 -9.18
CA GLY A 56 -6.02 9.72 -9.17
C GLY A 56 -4.55 9.97 -9.56
N GLY A 57 -4.03 11.14 -9.18
CA GLY A 57 -2.61 11.47 -9.39
C GLY A 57 -2.14 12.68 -8.59
N TYR A 58 -0.85 12.97 -8.69
CA TYR A 58 -0.16 14.05 -7.99
C TYR A 58 0.28 15.16 -8.95
N ILE A 59 0.20 16.40 -8.48
CA ILE A 59 0.83 17.56 -9.11
C ILE A 59 1.75 18.20 -8.07
N VAL A 60 3.02 18.37 -8.40
CA VAL A 60 4.00 19.07 -7.56
C VAL A 60 4.35 20.41 -8.18
N VAL A 61 4.17 21.49 -7.42
CA VAL A 61 4.36 22.86 -7.89
C VAL A 61 5.50 23.52 -7.12
N GLY A 62 6.41 24.19 -7.81
CA GLY A 62 7.63 24.78 -7.26
C GLY A 62 8.90 24.04 -7.66
N VAL A 63 8.79 23.00 -8.50
CA VAL A 63 9.88 22.15 -9.00
C VAL A 63 9.88 22.10 -10.53
N ASP A 64 11.05 21.98 -11.14
CA ASP A 64 11.19 21.82 -12.59
C ASP A 64 10.74 20.42 -13.06
N ASN A 65 10.80 20.18 -14.38
CA ASN A 65 10.38 18.92 -14.98
C ASN A 65 11.25 17.72 -14.57
N SER A 66 12.35 17.95 -13.86
CA SER A 66 13.21 16.94 -13.25
C SER A 66 13.00 16.78 -11.75
N GLY A 67 11.97 17.40 -11.18
CA GLY A 67 11.69 17.35 -9.74
C GLY A 67 12.64 18.20 -8.89
N LYS A 68 13.51 19.02 -9.50
CA LYS A 68 14.44 19.88 -8.76
C LYS A 68 13.77 21.20 -8.39
N PRO A 69 14.04 21.78 -7.21
CA PRO A 69 13.47 23.08 -6.84
C PRO A 69 13.75 24.15 -7.89
N ALA A 70 12.68 24.77 -8.40
CA ALA A 70 12.76 25.75 -9.49
C ALA A 70 13.20 27.13 -8.98
N MET A 71 14.46 27.23 -8.57
CA MET A 71 15.04 28.44 -7.95
C MET A 71 15.12 29.64 -8.91
N ASP A 72 15.12 29.39 -10.21
CA ASP A 72 15.15 30.39 -11.28
C ASP A 72 13.77 30.96 -11.62
N GLN A 73 12.68 30.37 -11.08
CA GLN A 73 11.31 30.78 -11.34
C GLN A 73 10.70 31.54 -10.15
N GLN A 74 9.64 32.31 -10.40
CA GLN A 74 8.91 33.00 -9.34
C GLN A 74 8.40 32.00 -8.29
N PRO A 75 8.59 32.27 -6.98
CA PRO A 75 8.03 31.47 -5.90
C PRO A 75 6.51 31.38 -6.00
N ILE A 76 5.96 30.27 -5.52
CA ILE A 76 4.52 30.11 -5.34
C ILE A 76 4.03 30.98 -4.18
N ASP A 77 2.74 31.34 -4.17
CA ASP A 77 2.08 31.86 -2.96
C ASP A 77 1.40 30.69 -2.23
N PRO A 78 1.91 30.23 -1.07
CA PRO A 78 1.39 29.08 -0.34
C PRO A 78 -0.11 29.14 -0.06
N LYS A 79 -0.66 30.35 0.12
CA LYS A 79 -2.08 30.54 0.45
C LYS A 79 -3.01 30.11 -0.68
N GLN A 80 -2.50 30.02 -1.90
CA GLN A 80 -3.26 29.57 -3.06
C GLN A 80 -3.38 28.03 -3.11
N PHE A 81 -2.57 27.31 -2.34
CA PHE A 81 -2.43 25.84 -2.36
C PHE A 81 -3.07 25.14 -1.15
N ASP A 82 -4.06 25.78 -0.53
CA ASP A 82 -4.93 25.13 0.45
C ASP A 82 -5.98 24.24 -0.25
N SER A 83 -6.34 23.13 0.40
CA SER A 83 -7.29 22.15 -0.14
C SER A 83 -8.66 22.78 -0.44
N ALA A 84 -9.17 23.67 0.41
CA ALA A 84 -10.47 24.31 0.19
C ALA A 84 -10.44 25.32 -0.96
N VAL A 85 -9.33 26.06 -1.11
CA VAL A 85 -9.12 27.01 -2.22
C VAL A 85 -9.10 26.27 -3.56
N LEU A 86 -8.35 25.18 -3.65
CA LEU A 86 -8.28 24.35 -4.85
C LEU A 86 -9.63 23.72 -5.19
N GLN A 87 -10.32 23.17 -4.18
CA GLN A 87 -11.68 22.64 -4.37
C GLN A 87 -12.64 23.71 -4.88
N GLN A 88 -12.65 24.91 -4.29
CA GLN A 88 -13.51 26.00 -4.74
C GLN A 88 -13.24 26.39 -6.20
N LYS A 89 -11.97 26.46 -6.62
CA LYS A 89 -11.58 26.78 -8.00
C LYS A 89 -12.05 25.73 -8.99
N VAL A 90 -11.92 24.44 -8.66
CA VAL A 90 -12.36 23.34 -9.55
C VAL A 90 -13.89 23.22 -9.57
N SER A 91 -14.57 23.33 -8.42
CA SER A 91 -16.04 23.26 -8.31
C SER A 91 -16.76 24.36 -9.10
N ALA A 92 -16.08 25.46 -9.46
CA ALA A 92 -16.64 26.48 -10.34
C ALA A 92 -16.84 26.00 -11.80
N TYR A 93 -16.24 24.87 -12.19
CA TYR A 93 -16.25 24.36 -13.57
C TYR A 93 -16.91 22.99 -13.73
N VAL A 94 -17.25 22.29 -12.64
CA VAL A 94 -17.85 20.95 -12.69
C VAL A 94 -18.96 20.81 -11.67
N ASP A 95 -19.93 19.95 -11.97
CA ASP A 95 -20.96 19.55 -11.02
C ASP A 95 -20.65 18.13 -10.52
N GLY A 96 -20.01 18.04 -9.37
CA GLY A 96 -19.58 16.78 -8.78
C GLY A 96 -18.79 16.97 -7.48
N ARG A 97 -18.78 15.92 -6.65
CA ARG A 97 -17.92 15.90 -5.45
C ARG A 97 -16.47 15.72 -5.87
N LEU A 98 -15.58 16.48 -5.23
CA LEU A 98 -14.16 16.47 -5.52
C LEU A 98 -13.39 15.79 -4.38
N SER A 99 -12.26 15.18 -4.72
CA SER A 99 -11.29 14.66 -3.77
C SER A 99 -9.95 15.34 -4.04
N ILE A 100 -9.74 16.51 -3.42
CA ILE A 100 -8.47 17.25 -3.52
C ILE A 100 -7.93 17.45 -2.12
N VAL A 101 -6.66 17.05 -1.95
CA VAL A 101 -5.88 17.28 -0.74
C VAL A 101 -4.58 17.94 -1.18
N ALA A 102 -4.15 18.97 -0.45
CA ALA A 102 -2.92 19.68 -0.75
C ALA A 102 -2.21 20.10 0.53
N ALA A 103 -0.88 20.16 0.46
CA ALA A 103 -0.02 20.72 1.49
C ALA A 103 1.16 21.44 0.84
N VAL A 104 1.72 22.41 1.57
CA VAL A 104 2.91 23.15 1.15
C VAL A 104 4.06 22.75 2.08
N HIS A 105 5.20 22.44 1.48
CA HIS A 105 6.42 22.01 2.16
C HIS A 105 7.57 22.97 1.83
N GLU A 106 8.50 23.11 2.76
CA GLU A 106 9.75 23.84 2.52
C GLU A 106 10.86 22.85 2.16
N LEU A 107 11.45 23.02 0.97
CA LEU A 107 12.65 22.29 0.55
C LEU A 107 13.88 23.17 0.72
N GLN A 108 14.85 22.69 1.48
CA GLN A 108 16.16 23.35 1.57
C GLN A 108 17.05 22.92 0.41
N THR A 109 17.75 23.89 -0.18
CA THR A 109 18.75 23.67 -1.23
C THR A 109 20.04 24.39 -0.86
N GLU A 110 21.14 24.07 -1.55
CA GLU A 110 22.42 24.77 -1.38
C GLU A 110 22.31 26.29 -1.61
N VAL A 111 21.32 26.72 -2.40
CA VAL A 111 21.14 28.12 -2.84
C VAL A 111 20.04 28.85 -2.04
N GLY A 112 19.31 28.15 -1.15
CA GLY A 112 18.25 28.71 -0.32
C GLY A 112 17.06 27.77 -0.13
N THR A 113 15.99 28.27 0.49
CA THR A 113 14.74 27.52 0.70
C THR A 113 13.73 27.78 -0.43
N ARG A 114 13.01 26.75 -0.86
CA ARG A 114 11.91 26.83 -1.83
C ARG A 114 10.64 26.23 -1.23
N GLU A 115 9.55 26.96 -1.28
CA GLU A 115 8.22 26.42 -0.98
C GLU A 115 7.70 25.61 -2.18
N VAL A 116 7.23 24.40 -1.90
CA VAL A 116 6.72 23.44 -2.89
C VAL A 116 5.35 22.93 -2.45
N ALA A 117 4.36 23.07 -3.32
CA ALA A 117 3.02 22.55 -3.08
C ALA A 117 2.88 21.13 -3.65
N LEU A 118 2.47 20.19 -2.80
CA LEU A 118 2.09 18.84 -3.19
C LEU A 118 0.56 18.75 -3.20
N ILE A 119 0.00 18.43 -4.37
CA ILE A 119 -1.45 18.35 -4.59
C ILE A 119 -1.80 16.92 -5.02
N PHE A 120 -2.67 16.27 -4.26
CA PHE A 120 -3.34 15.05 -4.64
C PHE A 120 -4.71 15.34 -5.25
N ALA A 121 -4.95 14.85 -6.45
CA ALA A 121 -6.23 14.87 -7.13
C ALA A 121 -6.76 13.43 -7.26
N GLY A 122 -7.58 13.03 -6.29
CA GLY A 122 -8.18 11.70 -6.22
C GLY A 122 -9.42 11.56 -7.12
N PRO A 123 -9.77 10.33 -7.49
CA PRO A 123 -10.89 10.10 -8.39
C PRO A 123 -12.22 10.52 -7.71
N PRO A 124 -13.22 11.00 -8.47
CA PRO A 124 -14.43 11.58 -7.89
C PRO A 124 -15.17 10.56 -7.02
N PRO A 125 -15.64 10.94 -5.82
CA PRO A 125 -16.43 10.05 -4.95
C PRO A 125 -17.76 9.61 -5.59
N GLY A 126 -18.29 10.40 -6.54
CA GLY A 126 -19.53 10.10 -7.25
C GLY A 126 -19.42 8.98 -8.29
N LEU A 127 -18.23 8.39 -8.50
CA LEU A 127 -17.92 7.29 -9.43
C LEU A 127 -18.09 7.58 -10.93
N LEU A 128 -18.91 8.56 -11.29
CA LEU A 128 -19.06 9.03 -12.65
C LEU A 128 -17.96 10.05 -13.00
N PRO A 129 -17.56 10.13 -14.28
CA PRO A 129 -16.60 11.13 -14.73
C PRO A 129 -17.15 12.55 -14.50
N LEU A 130 -16.27 13.47 -14.12
CA LEU A 130 -16.62 14.87 -13.96
C LEU A 130 -16.84 15.52 -15.33
N VAL A 131 -18.04 16.06 -15.53
CA VAL A 131 -18.41 16.79 -16.73
C VAL A 131 -18.25 18.28 -16.48
N VAL A 132 -17.52 18.95 -17.38
CA VAL A 132 -17.36 20.40 -17.34
C VAL A 132 -18.72 21.07 -17.56
N THR A 133 -19.12 21.95 -16.67
CA THR A 133 -20.38 22.72 -16.74
C THR A 133 -20.16 24.15 -17.21
N LYS A 134 -18.94 24.68 -17.10
CA LYS A 134 -18.58 26.05 -17.47
C LYS A 134 -17.36 26.09 -18.38
N GLN A 135 -17.36 26.98 -19.37
CA GLN A 135 -16.21 27.19 -20.25
C GLN A 135 -15.01 27.73 -19.48
N GLY A 136 -13.86 27.06 -19.61
CA GLY A 136 -12.58 27.55 -19.15
C GLY A 136 -11.86 28.28 -20.29
N GLN A 137 -11.62 29.57 -20.13
CA GLN A 137 -10.92 30.39 -21.12
C GLN A 137 -10.11 31.51 -20.44
N TYR A 138 -9.10 32.01 -21.15
CA TYR A 138 -8.35 33.20 -20.76
C TYR A 138 -8.06 34.09 -21.97
N ASP A 139 -7.82 35.38 -21.71
CA ASP A 139 -7.51 36.34 -22.76
C ASP A 139 -6.05 36.20 -23.21
N ARG A 140 -5.84 36.17 -24.53
CA ARG A 140 -4.49 36.21 -25.10
C ARG A 140 -4.02 37.66 -25.21
N SER A 141 -2.75 37.89 -24.92
CA SER A 141 -2.12 39.20 -25.08
C SER A 141 -2.24 39.72 -26.52
N GLY A 142 -2.47 41.04 -26.67
CA GLY A 142 -2.53 41.71 -27.96
C GLY A 142 -3.88 41.64 -28.70
N GLY A 143 -5.01 41.52 -27.99
CA GLY A 143 -6.36 41.64 -28.59
C GLY A 143 -6.78 40.44 -29.46
N ARG A 144 -6.10 39.31 -29.32
CA ARG A 144 -6.46 38.05 -29.99
C ARG A 144 -7.70 37.43 -29.35
N LYS A 145 -8.40 36.58 -30.09
CA LYS A 145 -9.55 35.82 -29.55
C LYS A 145 -9.13 35.05 -28.29
N PRO A 146 -10.00 34.99 -27.26
CA PRO A 146 -9.73 34.24 -26.04
C PRO A 146 -9.36 32.79 -26.34
N GLU A 147 -8.41 32.26 -25.58
CA GLU A 147 -8.02 30.85 -25.65
C GLU A 147 -8.96 30.01 -24.82
N VAL A 148 -9.60 29.02 -25.46
CA VAL A 148 -10.51 28.09 -24.80
C VAL A 148 -9.75 26.81 -24.45
N VAL A 149 -9.64 26.53 -23.16
CA VAL A 149 -8.90 25.37 -22.62
C VAL A 149 -9.79 24.13 -22.56
N PHE A 150 -11.05 24.31 -22.16
CA PHE A 150 -12.09 23.28 -22.17
C PHE A 150 -13.49 23.90 -22.28
N ARG A 151 -14.46 23.12 -22.76
CA ARG A 151 -15.83 23.57 -23.03
C ARG A 151 -16.85 22.86 -22.13
N PRO A 152 -18.03 23.47 -21.89
CA PRO A 152 -19.16 22.78 -21.28
C PRO A 152 -19.49 21.46 -22.03
N GLY A 153 -19.80 20.41 -21.27
CA GLY A 153 -20.04 19.06 -21.77
C GLY A 153 -18.77 18.23 -22.04
N GLN A 154 -17.58 18.81 -21.87
CA GLN A 154 -16.32 18.08 -22.02
C GLN A 154 -16.02 17.25 -20.77
N VAL A 155 -15.50 16.04 -20.97
CA VAL A 155 -14.78 15.28 -19.95
C VAL A 155 -13.30 15.34 -20.30
N VAL A 156 -12.49 15.77 -19.34
CA VAL A 156 -11.04 15.87 -19.46
C VAL A 156 -10.43 14.58 -18.93
N VAL A 157 -9.48 14.02 -19.67
CA VAL A 157 -8.84 12.74 -19.32
C VAL A 157 -7.33 12.83 -19.44
N ARG A 158 -6.62 12.09 -18.58
CA ARG A 158 -5.17 11.92 -18.64
C ARG A 158 -4.83 10.73 -19.54
N ASP A 159 -3.85 10.89 -20.41
CA ASP A 159 -3.37 9.87 -21.35
C ASP A 159 -1.84 9.92 -21.39
N GLY A 160 -1.19 8.98 -20.70
CA GLY A 160 0.22 9.11 -20.37
C GLY A 160 0.47 10.43 -19.63
N THR A 161 1.50 11.18 -20.02
CA THR A 161 1.81 12.50 -19.45
C THR A 161 0.99 13.64 -20.06
N THR A 162 0.01 13.35 -20.92
CA THR A 162 -0.76 14.37 -21.63
C THR A 162 -2.20 14.45 -21.16
N THR A 163 -2.79 15.64 -21.27
CA THR A 163 -4.21 15.87 -20.96
C THR A 163 -5.02 16.08 -22.23
N THR A 164 -5.98 15.19 -22.48
CA THR A 164 -6.81 15.17 -23.69
C THR A 164 -8.32 15.18 -23.39
N ARG A 165 -9.12 15.19 -24.44
CA ARG A 165 -10.58 15.04 -24.38
C ARG A 165 -10.94 13.56 -24.38
N LEU A 166 -12.00 13.22 -23.64
CA LEU A 166 -12.62 11.90 -23.70
C LEU A 166 -12.90 11.45 -25.14
N ALA A 167 -12.26 10.34 -25.50
CA ALA A 167 -12.51 9.50 -26.67
C ALA A 167 -13.05 8.13 -26.23
N GLU A 168 -13.60 7.37 -27.18
CA GLU A 168 -14.31 6.11 -26.89
C GLU A 168 -13.49 5.11 -26.05
N HIS A 169 -12.20 4.97 -26.35
CA HIS A 169 -11.32 3.99 -25.70
C HIS A 169 -11.08 4.25 -24.21
N PHE A 170 -11.41 5.43 -23.67
CA PHE A 170 -11.28 5.72 -22.24
C PHE A 170 -12.51 5.29 -21.44
N TRP A 171 -13.65 4.99 -22.07
CA TRP A 171 -14.88 4.62 -21.35
C TRP A 171 -14.73 3.40 -20.44
N PRO A 172 -14.07 2.30 -20.85
CA PRO A 172 -13.88 1.15 -19.97
C PRO A 172 -13.14 1.53 -18.68
N ARG A 173 -12.09 2.35 -18.78
CA ARG A 173 -11.29 2.82 -17.64
C ARG A 173 -12.08 3.77 -16.74
N LEU A 174 -12.80 4.74 -17.31
CA LEU A 174 -13.58 5.72 -16.54
C LEU A 174 -14.75 5.08 -15.78
N LEU A 175 -15.39 4.07 -16.38
CA LEU A 175 -16.55 3.41 -15.80
C LEU A 175 -16.17 2.18 -14.98
N GLU A 176 -14.89 1.85 -14.83
CA GLU A 176 -14.44 0.68 -14.08
C GLU A 176 -14.98 0.70 -12.64
N ARG A 177 -14.73 1.80 -11.90
CA ARG A 177 -15.20 1.96 -10.52
C ARG A 177 -16.73 1.92 -10.40
N TYR A 178 -17.44 2.51 -11.36
CA TYR A 178 -18.90 2.45 -11.41
C TYR A 178 -19.39 1.03 -11.70
N THR A 179 -18.74 0.33 -12.64
CA THR A 179 -19.07 -1.05 -13.02
C THR A 179 -18.83 -2.00 -11.85
N GLU A 180 -17.72 -1.86 -11.14
CA GLU A 180 -17.46 -2.61 -9.91
C GLU A 180 -18.50 -2.28 -8.84
N ARG A 181 -18.87 -1.01 -8.66
CA ARG A 181 -19.96 -0.65 -7.74
C ARG A 181 -21.31 -1.27 -8.14
N VAL A 182 -21.67 -1.28 -9.43
CA VAL A 182 -22.91 -1.89 -9.92
C VAL A 182 -22.87 -3.40 -9.72
N LYS A 183 -21.74 -4.05 -10.00
CA LYS A 183 -21.54 -5.47 -9.70
C LYS A 183 -21.71 -5.72 -8.20
N ASP A 184 -21.12 -4.89 -7.35
CA ASP A 184 -21.24 -4.98 -5.90
C ASP A 184 -22.67 -4.75 -5.39
N ASP A 185 -23.39 -3.79 -5.97
CA ASP A 185 -24.78 -3.49 -5.59
C ASP A 185 -25.72 -4.61 -6.05
N ALA A 186 -25.56 -5.11 -7.28
CA ALA A 186 -26.27 -6.30 -7.76
C ALA A 186 -25.94 -7.54 -6.91
N ARG A 187 -24.69 -7.65 -6.45
CA ARG A 187 -24.28 -8.70 -5.52
C ARG A 187 -24.91 -8.55 -4.16
N ARG A 188 -25.12 -7.34 -3.61
CA ARG A 188 -25.86 -7.21 -2.33
C ARG A 188 -27.27 -7.76 -2.41
N ASP A 189 -27.96 -7.58 -3.53
CA ASP A 189 -29.29 -8.15 -3.74
C ASP A 189 -29.22 -9.67 -3.86
N VAL A 190 -28.20 -10.20 -4.56
CA VAL A 190 -27.92 -11.63 -4.62
C VAL A 190 -27.50 -12.19 -3.26
N ASP A 191 -26.71 -11.49 -2.47
CA ASP A 191 -26.24 -11.89 -1.13
C ASP A 191 -27.39 -11.83 -0.13
N ALA A 192 -28.30 -10.87 -0.24
CA ALA A 192 -29.53 -10.84 0.53
C ALA A 192 -30.45 -12.01 0.15
N LEU A 193 -30.51 -12.36 -1.15
CA LEU A 193 -31.22 -13.55 -1.62
C LEU A 193 -30.54 -14.84 -1.17
N VAL A 194 -29.21 -14.94 -1.21
CA VAL A 194 -28.44 -16.09 -0.75
C VAL A 194 -28.56 -16.21 0.76
N ARG A 195 -28.45 -15.13 1.53
CA ARG A 195 -28.74 -15.12 2.98
C ARG A 195 -30.16 -15.57 3.24
N ARG A 196 -31.16 -15.03 2.53
CA ARG A 196 -32.56 -15.46 2.66
C ARG A 196 -32.76 -16.92 2.24
N ILE A 197 -32.06 -17.42 1.23
CA ILE A 197 -32.10 -18.82 0.81
C ILE A 197 -31.41 -19.69 1.86
N VAL A 198 -30.29 -19.26 2.43
CA VAL A 198 -29.59 -19.94 3.51
C VAL A 198 -30.48 -19.99 4.75
N GLU A 199 -31.08 -18.87 5.16
CA GLU A 199 -32.07 -18.75 6.24
C GLU A 199 -33.31 -19.61 5.97
N MET A 200 -33.86 -19.61 4.75
CA MET A 200 -35.01 -20.45 4.38
C MET A 200 -34.65 -21.94 4.33
N LEU A 201 -33.43 -22.28 3.90
CA LEU A 201 -32.94 -23.66 3.95
C LEU A 201 -32.71 -24.07 5.40
N ASP A 202 -32.26 -23.18 6.27
CA ASP A 202 -32.14 -23.41 7.72
C ASP A 202 -33.52 -23.57 8.38
N ASP A 203 -34.50 -22.74 8.04
CA ASP A 203 -35.87 -22.79 8.55
C ASP A 203 -36.62 -24.05 8.07
N GLN A 204 -36.51 -24.40 6.78
CA GLN A 204 -37.12 -25.62 6.24
C GLN A 204 -36.43 -26.90 6.74
N ARG A 205 -35.16 -26.83 7.15
CA ARG A 205 -34.41 -27.99 7.66
C ARG A 205 -34.44 -28.12 9.18
N SER A 206 -34.67 -27.03 9.91
CA SER A 206 -35.04 -27.04 11.33
C SER A 206 -36.40 -27.72 11.56
N ALA A 207 -37.30 -27.67 10.57
CA ALA A 207 -38.52 -28.47 10.54
C ALA A 207 -38.31 -29.95 10.14
N ALA A 208 -37.14 -30.29 9.58
CA ALA A 208 -36.75 -31.64 9.14
C ALA A 208 -35.60 -32.21 9.99
N SER A 209 -35.55 -31.87 11.28
CA SER A 209 -34.51 -32.30 12.22
C SER A 209 -34.60 -33.80 12.51
N GLY A 210 -33.91 -34.57 11.68
CA GLY A 210 -33.52 -35.95 11.94
C GLY A 210 -32.28 -36.28 11.10
N LEU A 211 -31.10 -36.17 11.72
CA LEU A 211 -29.75 -36.55 11.23
C LEU A 211 -28.91 -35.44 10.54
N GLY A 212 -28.26 -34.61 11.37
CA GLY A 212 -26.79 -34.59 11.47
C GLY A 212 -25.90 -34.04 10.34
N ALA A 213 -26.39 -33.18 9.44
CA ALA A 213 -25.51 -32.53 8.46
C ALA A 213 -25.69 -31.00 8.48
N GLU A 214 -24.75 -30.28 9.11
CA GLU A 214 -24.66 -28.83 8.99
C GLU A 214 -24.34 -28.45 7.53
N PRO A 215 -25.19 -27.66 6.84
CA PRO A 215 -24.91 -27.25 5.47
C PRO A 215 -23.94 -26.06 5.46
N SER A 216 -22.87 -26.16 4.68
CA SER A 216 -21.86 -25.11 4.57
C SER A 216 -21.75 -24.51 3.17
N LEU A 217 -21.64 -23.18 3.05
CA LEU A 217 -21.38 -22.49 1.78
C LEU A 217 -20.10 -23.03 1.10
N ALA A 218 -20.18 -23.37 -0.19
CA ALA A 218 -19.05 -23.88 -0.96
C ALA A 218 -18.18 -22.72 -1.48
N ILE A 219 -17.04 -22.49 -0.84
CA ILE A 219 -16.06 -21.46 -1.22
C ILE A 219 -15.30 -21.82 -2.51
N ASP A 220 -15.09 -20.83 -3.39
CA ASP A 220 -14.41 -20.98 -4.68
C ASP A 220 -13.59 -19.73 -5.05
N LEU A 221 -12.42 -19.91 -5.69
CA LEU A 221 -11.53 -18.80 -6.06
C LEU A 221 -12.07 -17.90 -7.19
N GLY A 222 -13.00 -18.40 -7.99
CA GLY A 222 -13.70 -17.64 -9.02
C GLY A 222 -14.77 -16.69 -8.48
N MET A 223 -15.04 -16.74 -7.17
CA MET A 223 -15.91 -15.77 -6.51
C MET A 223 -15.32 -14.36 -6.61
N ASP A 224 -16.22 -13.39 -6.70
CA ASP A 224 -15.82 -12.01 -6.50
C ASP A 224 -15.38 -11.76 -5.06
N PRO A 225 -14.61 -10.68 -4.81
CA PRO A 225 -13.99 -10.45 -3.51
C PRO A 225 -14.97 -10.49 -2.33
N LYS A 226 -16.17 -9.92 -2.48
CA LYS A 226 -17.15 -9.81 -1.38
C LYS A 226 -17.81 -11.15 -1.06
N THR A 227 -18.28 -11.83 -2.10
CA THR A 227 -18.83 -13.19 -1.96
C THR A 227 -17.79 -14.13 -1.38
N PHE A 228 -16.53 -14.01 -1.83
CA PHE A 228 -15.42 -14.78 -1.30
C PHE A 228 -15.20 -14.50 0.18
N ALA A 229 -15.19 -13.24 0.63
CA ALA A 229 -15.02 -12.88 2.03
C ALA A 229 -16.09 -13.53 2.92
N ILE A 230 -17.37 -13.48 2.53
CA ILE A 230 -18.47 -14.14 3.25
C ILE A 230 -18.26 -15.66 3.31
N ALA A 231 -17.82 -16.27 2.20
CA ALA A 231 -17.55 -17.70 2.17
C ALA A 231 -16.30 -18.10 2.97
N ALA A 232 -15.30 -17.23 3.05
CA ALA A 232 -14.13 -17.38 3.89
C ALA A 232 -14.52 -17.35 5.37
N ASP A 233 -15.36 -16.40 5.79
CA ASP A 233 -15.93 -16.33 7.16
C ASP A 233 -16.59 -17.67 7.51
N ALA A 234 -17.54 -18.13 6.70
CA ALA A 234 -18.26 -19.38 6.92
C ALA A 234 -17.34 -20.62 6.93
N LEU A 235 -16.27 -20.63 6.12
CA LEU A 235 -15.30 -21.73 6.12
C LEU A 235 -14.49 -21.75 7.42
N ILE A 236 -13.97 -20.60 7.84
CA ILE A 236 -13.11 -20.46 9.01
C ILE A 236 -13.90 -20.68 10.30
N GLU A 237 -15.07 -20.05 10.45
CA GLU A 237 -15.95 -20.19 11.61
C GLU A 237 -16.43 -21.64 11.81
N SER A 238 -16.58 -22.41 10.73
CA SER A 238 -16.94 -23.84 10.83
C SER A 238 -15.87 -24.71 11.51
N GLY A 239 -14.64 -24.21 11.67
CA GLY A 239 -13.52 -24.96 12.23
C GLY A 239 -13.07 -26.17 11.39
N SER A 240 -13.63 -26.36 10.19
CA SER A 240 -13.45 -27.59 9.41
C SER A 240 -12.12 -27.62 8.67
N LEU A 241 -11.09 -28.16 9.33
CA LEU A 241 -9.76 -28.38 8.74
C LEU A 241 -9.80 -29.18 7.43
N PRO A 242 -10.60 -30.26 7.28
CA PRO A 242 -10.68 -30.99 6.01
C PRO A 242 -11.23 -30.13 4.86
N ARG A 243 -12.23 -29.29 5.13
CA ARG A 243 -12.79 -28.38 4.12
C ARG A 243 -11.78 -27.30 3.73
N LEU A 244 -11.08 -26.74 4.72
CA LEU A 244 -9.99 -25.78 4.50
C LEU A 244 -8.90 -26.40 3.64
N THR A 245 -8.41 -27.59 4.00
CA THR A 245 -7.40 -28.31 3.22
C THR A 245 -7.85 -28.59 1.79
N ARG A 246 -9.10 -29.02 1.58
CA ARG A 246 -9.63 -29.24 0.22
C ARG A 246 -9.65 -27.96 -0.61
N PHE A 247 -10.03 -26.83 0.00
CA PHE A 247 -9.97 -25.53 -0.66
C PHE A 247 -8.53 -25.14 -1.00
N LEU A 248 -7.61 -25.24 -0.04
CA LEU A 248 -6.20 -24.88 -0.22
C LEU A 248 -5.50 -25.72 -1.29
N LEU A 249 -5.84 -27.01 -1.42
CA LEU A 249 -5.31 -27.86 -2.50
C LEU A 249 -5.70 -27.32 -3.90
N ARG A 250 -6.97 -26.90 -4.07
CA ARG A 250 -7.41 -26.29 -5.34
C ARG A 250 -6.75 -24.94 -5.59
N ALA A 251 -6.53 -24.16 -4.54
CA ALA A 251 -5.86 -22.88 -4.64
C ALA A 251 -4.39 -23.05 -5.03
N ASP A 252 -3.71 -24.02 -4.44
CA ASP A 252 -2.34 -24.40 -4.81
C ASP A 252 -2.26 -24.82 -6.28
N ASP A 253 -3.19 -25.64 -6.77
CA ASP A 253 -3.23 -26.07 -8.18
C ASP A 253 -3.38 -24.87 -9.13
N ALA A 254 -4.29 -23.94 -8.82
CA ALA A 254 -4.52 -22.73 -9.62
C ALA A 254 -3.28 -21.82 -9.64
N LEU A 255 -2.65 -21.59 -8.49
CA LEU A 255 -1.46 -20.75 -8.38
C LEU A 255 -0.23 -21.38 -9.02
N ARG A 256 -0.06 -22.70 -8.93
CA ARG A 256 1.01 -23.43 -9.65
C ARG A 256 0.82 -23.33 -11.16
N ALA A 257 -0.41 -23.40 -11.65
CA ALA A 257 -0.70 -23.21 -13.07
C ALA A 257 -0.28 -21.80 -13.54
N VAL A 258 -0.55 -20.77 -12.73
CA VAL A 258 -0.07 -19.40 -13.01
C VAL A 258 1.45 -19.34 -13.02
N ALA A 259 2.12 -19.90 -12.00
CA ALA A 259 3.58 -19.93 -11.92
C ALA A 259 4.23 -20.60 -13.15
N ALA A 260 3.64 -21.72 -13.61
CA ALA A 260 4.12 -22.44 -14.79
C ALA A 260 3.86 -21.70 -16.11
N SER A 261 2.80 -20.89 -16.19
CA SER A 261 2.46 -20.14 -17.41
C SER A 261 3.41 -18.99 -17.74
N GLY A 262 4.19 -18.52 -16.74
CA GLY A 262 5.04 -17.34 -16.84
C GLY A 262 4.30 -15.99 -16.74
N ASN A 263 2.97 -15.97 -16.82
CA ASN A 263 2.16 -14.75 -16.62
C ASN A 263 1.86 -14.53 -15.14
N LEU A 264 2.90 -14.24 -14.36
CA LEU A 264 2.80 -14.15 -12.89
C LEU A 264 1.85 -13.06 -12.40
N ALA A 265 1.67 -11.97 -13.16
CA ALA A 265 0.74 -10.89 -12.82
C ALA A 265 -0.72 -11.36 -12.71
N SER A 266 -1.09 -12.45 -13.40
CA SER A 266 -2.43 -13.04 -13.31
C SER A 266 -2.75 -13.66 -11.94
N ALA A 267 -1.75 -13.86 -11.07
CA ALA A 267 -1.96 -14.37 -9.72
C ALA A 267 -2.60 -13.34 -8.78
N ASN A 268 -2.52 -12.04 -9.08
CA ASN A 268 -2.92 -10.98 -8.14
C ASN A 268 -4.35 -11.16 -7.63
N GLY A 269 -5.29 -11.47 -8.52
CA GLY A 269 -6.67 -11.73 -8.12
C GLY A 269 -6.79 -12.93 -7.18
N LEU A 270 -6.09 -14.03 -7.46
CA LEU A 270 -6.10 -15.23 -6.61
C LEU A 270 -5.43 -14.96 -5.26
N LEU A 271 -4.35 -14.18 -5.25
CA LEU A 271 -3.66 -13.74 -4.05
C LEU A 271 -4.57 -12.91 -3.16
N ASP A 272 -5.34 -11.98 -3.72
CA ASP A 272 -6.32 -11.19 -2.94
C ASP A 272 -7.27 -12.11 -2.16
N ARG A 273 -7.81 -13.16 -2.81
CA ARG A 273 -8.71 -14.12 -2.15
C ARG A 273 -7.99 -14.90 -1.05
N LEU A 274 -6.79 -15.42 -1.32
CA LEU A 274 -6.05 -16.15 -0.28
C LEU A 274 -5.64 -15.26 0.90
N PHE A 275 -5.30 -14.00 0.66
CA PHE A 275 -5.00 -13.06 1.74
C PHE A 275 -6.25 -12.66 2.51
N THR A 276 -7.41 -12.48 1.87
CA THR A 276 -8.70 -12.34 2.57
C THR A 276 -9.00 -13.56 3.45
N LEU A 277 -8.73 -14.78 2.97
CA LEU A 277 -8.86 -15.99 3.80
C LEU A 277 -7.86 -15.99 4.97
N ALA A 278 -6.63 -15.52 4.77
CA ALA A 278 -5.63 -15.42 5.82
C ALA A 278 -6.02 -14.38 6.89
N GLU A 279 -6.57 -13.23 6.49
CA GLU A 279 -7.10 -12.21 7.40
C GLU A 279 -8.29 -12.74 8.19
N THR A 280 -9.19 -13.47 7.53
CA THR A 280 -10.32 -14.15 8.18
C THR A 280 -9.82 -15.16 9.22
N ALA A 281 -8.85 -16.00 8.85
CA ALA A 281 -8.24 -16.98 9.76
C ALA A 281 -7.52 -16.30 10.93
N LEU A 282 -6.91 -15.13 10.72
CA LEU A 282 -6.27 -14.33 11.76
C LEU A 282 -7.28 -13.70 12.73
N LEU A 283 -8.44 -13.27 12.23
CA LEU A 283 -9.49 -12.65 13.03
C LEU A 283 -10.31 -13.67 13.81
N TYR A 284 -10.75 -14.74 13.15
CA TYR A 284 -11.80 -15.64 13.66
C TYR A 284 -11.36 -17.10 13.73
N GLY A 285 -10.22 -17.45 13.13
CA GLY A 285 -9.73 -18.82 13.06
C GLY A 285 -8.86 -19.25 14.25
N THR A 286 -8.54 -20.54 14.24
CA THR A 286 -7.50 -21.14 15.10
C THR A 286 -6.10 -20.91 14.51
N SER A 287 -5.06 -21.00 15.35
CA SER A 287 -3.67 -20.92 14.87
C SER A 287 -3.36 -21.97 13.80
N GLU A 288 -3.91 -23.18 13.91
CA GLU A 288 -3.72 -24.22 12.90
C GLU A 288 -4.37 -23.87 11.55
N GLN A 289 -5.55 -23.25 11.56
CA GLN A 289 -6.18 -22.77 10.32
C GLN A 289 -5.35 -21.67 9.67
N PHE A 290 -4.90 -20.69 10.47
CA PHE A 290 -4.02 -19.62 10.00
C PHE A 290 -2.73 -20.18 9.38
N ASP A 291 -2.04 -21.06 10.11
CA ASP A 291 -0.77 -21.64 9.67
C ASP A 291 -0.91 -22.42 8.36
N ARG A 292 -2.00 -23.18 8.16
CA ARG A 292 -2.26 -23.89 6.89
C ARG A 292 -2.44 -22.94 5.71
N VAL A 293 -3.08 -21.78 5.92
CA VAL A 293 -3.24 -20.76 4.88
C VAL A 293 -1.89 -20.11 4.57
N ILE A 294 -1.10 -19.76 5.59
CA ILE A 294 0.25 -19.21 5.40
C ILE A 294 1.16 -20.22 4.69
N ASP A 295 1.07 -21.51 5.00
CA ASP A 295 1.83 -22.55 4.32
C ASP A 295 1.50 -22.61 2.82
N ALA A 296 0.23 -22.42 2.45
CA ALA A 296 -0.18 -22.37 1.04
C ALA A 296 0.42 -21.16 0.31
N LEU A 297 0.38 -19.98 0.95
CA LEU A 297 1.02 -18.76 0.43
C LEU A 297 2.54 -18.94 0.29
N ALA A 298 3.20 -19.54 1.27
CA ALA A 298 4.63 -19.83 1.23
C ALA A 298 4.98 -20.83 0.12
N ARG A 299 4.15 -21.87 -0.10
CA ARG A 299 4.32 -22.81 -1.22
C ARG A 299 4.23 -22.10 -2.58
N TYR A 300 3.29 -21.18 -2.75
CA TYR A 300 3.21 -20.39 -3.97
C TYR A 300 4.44 -19.49 -4.15
N TYR A 301 4.84 -18.77 -3.09
CA TYR A 301 6.02 -17.92 -3.11
C TYR A 301 7.28 -18.70 -3.55
N SER A 302 7.49 -19.89 -2.99
CA SER A 302 8.60 -20.79 -3.37
C SER A 302 8.46 -21.42 -4.75
N ALA A 303 7.25 -21.43 -5.33
CA ALA A 303 7.02 -21.91 -6.69
C ALA A 303 7.31 -20.83 -7.75
N ILE A 304 7.45 -19.55 -7.36
CA ILE A 304 7.92 -18.50 -8.27
C ILE A 304 9.34 -18.88 -8.70
N PRO A 305 9.64 -18.95 -10.02
CA PRO A 305 10.96 -19.35 -10.49
C PRO A 305 12.07 -18.49 -9.87
N THR A 306 13.07 -19.14 -9.29
CA THR A 306 14.13 -18.49 -8.52
C THR A 306 14.91 -17.48 -9.36
N LEU A 307 15.27 -16.37 -8.73
CA LEU A 307 16.19 -15.40 -9.31
C LEU A 307 17.61 -15.77 -8.87
N PRO A 308 18.61 -15.76 -9.77
CA PRO A 308 19.99 -15.90 -9.36
C PRO A 308 20.36 -14.83 -8.34
N ASP A 309 21.26 -15.18 -7.42
CA ASP A 309 21.79 -14.26 -6.41
C ASP A 309 22.79 -13.24 -7.01
N ALA A 310 22.71 -12.99 -8.32
CA ALA A 310 23.60 -12.10 -9.07
C ALA A 310 23.21 -10.63 -8.85
N VAL A 311 24.22 -9.76 -8.90
CA VAL A 311 24.04 -8.30 -8.75
C VAL A 311 23.53 -7.77 -10.10
N THR A 312 22.37 -7.09 -10.03
CA THR A 312 21.51 -6.54 -11.10
C THR A 312 20.67 -7.57 -11.90
N ASN A 313 19.51 -7.95 -11.35
CA ASN A 313 18.49 -8.84 -11.93
C ASN A 313 17.51 -8.04 -12.83
N GLU A 314 18.01 -7.41 -13.90
CA GLU A 314 17.28 -6.36 -14.64
C GLU A 314 16.60 -6.79 -15.95
N THR A 315 16.64 -8.07 -16.34
CA THR A 315 15.91 -8.48 -17.55
C THR A 315 14.39 -8.34 -17.35
N PRO A 316 13.59 -8.11 -18.40
CA PRO A 316 12.13 -8.05 -18.28
C PRO A 316 11.52 -9.28 -17.58
N SER A 317 12.08 -10.47 -17.81
CA SER A 317 11.65 -11.72 -17.16
C SER A 317 12.02 -11.75 -15.67
N GLU A 318 13.21 -11.29 -15.30
CA GLU A 318 13.62 -11.18 -13.89
C GLU A 318 12.79 -10.15 -13.14
N ARG A 319 12.56 -8.98 -13.74
CA ARG A 319 11.65 -7.97 -13.21
C ARG A 319 10.24 -8.52 -13.02
N GLY A 320 9.71 -9.28 -13.98
CA GLY A 320 8.39 -9.91 -13.84
C GLY A 320 8.29 -10.84 -12.63
N ARG A 321 9.34 -11.63 -12.37
CA ARG A 321 9.43 -12.53 -11.20
C ARG A 321 9.57 -11.76 -9.89
N ALA A 322 10.45 -10.76 -9.86
CA ALA A 322 10.64 -9.90 -8.69
C ALA A 322 9.38 -9.05 -8.37
N SER A 323 8.62 -8.63 -9.38
CA SER A 323 7.32 -7.97 -9.22
C SER A 323 6.28 -8.93 -8.62
N ALA A 324 6.26 -10.20 -9.04
CA ALA A 324 5.38 -11.19 -8.41
C ALA A 324 5.71 -11.41 -6.93
N MET A 325 7.01 -11.47 -6.59
CA MET A 325 7.46 -11.53 -5.19
C MET A 325 7.06 -10.27 -4.42
N PHE A 326 7.16 -9.08 -5.04
CA PHE A 326 6.74 -7.80 -4.46
C PHE A 326 5.24 -7.73 -4.19
N GLU A 327 4.40 -8.31 -5.06
CA GLU A 327 2.95 -8.37 -4.86
C GLU A 327 2.57 -9.30 -3.70
N VAL A 328 3.30 -10.40 -3.47
CA VAL A 328 3.14 -11.21 -2.26
C VAL A 328 3.59 -10.41 -1.03
N LEU A 329 4.78 -9.80 -1.08
CA LEU A 329 5.34 -9.00 0.01
C LEU A 329 4.40 -7.88 0.45
N SER A 330 3.81 -7.14 -0.49
CA SER A 330 2.90 -6.04 -0.20
C SER A 330 1.66 -6.53 0.57
N ARG A 331 1.14 -7.71 0.25
CA ARG A 331 0.02 -8.33 0.98
C ARG A 331 0.43 -8.92 2.33
N LEU A 332 1.68 -9.37 2.47
CA LEU A 332 2.24 -9.74 3.78
C LEU A 332 2.28 -8.53 4.72
N TYR A 333 2.60 -7.35 4.21
CA TYR A 333 2.52 -6.10 4.98
C TYR A 333 1.09 -5.76 5.39
N VAL A 334 0.12 -5.95 4.48
CA VAL A 334 -1.30 -5.77 4.82
C VAL A 334 -1.71 -6.70 5.96
N LEU A 335 -1.51 -8.02 5.80
CA LEU A 335 -1.86 -9.03 6.81
C LEU A 335 -1.09 -8.82 8.12
N GLY A 336 0.19 -8.48 8.04
CA GLY A 336 1.03 -8.17 9.19
C GLY A 336 0.54 -6.95 9.97
N SER A 337 0.16 -5.88 9.26
CA SER A 337 -0.42 -4.69 9.88
C SER A 337 -1.76 -4.97 10.56
N LEU A 338 -2.58 -5.86 9.99
CA LEU A 338 -3.80 -6.34 10.64
C LEU A 338 -3.46 -7.09 11.93
N ALA A 339 -2.45 -7.97 11.90
CA ALA A 339 -1.97 -8.67 13.10
C ALA A 339 -1.56 -7.68 14.20
N VAL A 340 -0.92 -6.56 13.84
CA VAL A 340 -0.58 -5.48 14.77
C VAL A 340 -1.83 -4.82 15.36
N ARG A 341 -2.77 -4.38 14.52
CA ARG A 341 -4.01 -3.73 14.99
C ARG A 341 -4.85 -4.64 15.90
N GLN A 342 -4.81 -5.94 15.64
CA GLN A 342 -5.60 -6.95 16.37
C GLN A 342 -4.82 -7.68 17.47
N SER A 343 -3.58 -7.25 17.74
CA SER A 343 -2.70 -7.86 18.76
C SER A 343 -2.51 -9.38 18.61
N ARG A 344 -2.45 -9.88 17.37
CA ARG A 344 -2.29 -11.29 17.01
C ARG A 344 -0.81 -11.68 16.93
N TRP A 345 -0.14 -11.65 18.07
CA TRP A 345 1.32 -11.75 18.20
C TRP A 345 1.91 -13.10 17.80
N GLU A 346 1.26 -14.21 18.15
CA GLU A 346 1.73 -15.55 17.76
C GLU A 346 1.62 -15.74 16.24
N GLN A 347 0.51 -15.30 15.66
CA GLN A 347 0.26 -15.35 14.21
C GLN A 347 1.23 -14.42 13.46
N LEU A 348 1.51 -13.21 14.00
CA LEU A 348 2.54 -12.33 13.45
C LEU A 348 3.90 -13.03 13.42
N ARG A 349 4.29 -13.69 14.51
CA ARG A 349 5.54 -14.48 14.54
C ARG A 349 5.55 -15.59 13.48
N SER A 350 4.47 -16.38 13.39
CA SER A 350 4.34 -17.47 12.40
C SER A 350 4.37 -16.97 10.96
N LEU A 351 3.79 -15.80 10.69
CA LEU A 351 3.83 -15.12 9.39
C LEU A 351 5.26 -14.74 8.99
N VAL A 352 6.04 -14.22 9.95
CA VAL A 352 7.38 -13.68 9.69
C VAL A 352 8.43 -14.79 9.53
N LEU A 353 8.41 -15.80 10.41
CA LEU A 353 9.43 -16.86 10.45
C LEU A 353 9.14 -17.98 9.47
N ARG A 354 9.10 -17.63 8.20
CA ARG A 354 9.01 -18.55 7.07
C ARG A 354 10.34 -18.56 6.34
N PRO A 355 11.19 -19.58 6.56
CA PRO A 355 12.51 -19.61 5.95
C PRO A 355 12.39 -19.77 4.44
N TYR A 356 13.30 -19.15 3.72
CA TYR A 356 13.45 -19.32 2.28
C TYR A 356 14.83 -19.87 1.97
N GLU A 357 14.86 -21.12 1.53
CA GLU A 357 16.08 -21.83 1.14
C GLU A 357 16.55 -21.36 -0.24
N VAL A 358 17.70 -20.70 -0.30
CA VAL A 358 18.32 -20.29 -1.57
C VAL A 358 19.16 -21.44 -2.12
N ASN A 359 19.95 -22.06 -1.24
CA ASN A 359 20.74 -23.26 -1.51
C ASN A 359 21.02 -24.00 -0.19
N GLU A 360 21.71 -25.14 -0.26
CA GLU A 360 22.01 -25.98 0.91
C GLU A 360 22.78 -25.29 2.05
N THR A 361 23.42 -24.15 1.79
CA THR A 361 24.28 -23.43 2.74
C THR A 361 23.78 -22.03 3.09
N TYR A 362 22.75 -21.54 2.41
CA TYR A 362 22.24 -20.19 2.58
C TYR A 362 20.71 -20.16 2.51
N SER A 363 20.12 -19.68 3.59
CA SER A 363 18.69 -19.42 3.70
C SER A 363 18.42 -18.09 4.37
N TYR A 364 17.31 -17.48 4.00
CA TYR A 364 16.76 -16.34 4.71
C TYR A 364 15.87 -16.84 5.84
N ALA A 365 16.00 -16.29 7.04
CA ALA A 365 15.10 -16.60 8.15
C ALA A 365 13.65 -16.17 7.88
N SER A 366 13.46 -15.16 7.02
CA SER A 366 12.16 -14.65 6.62
C SER A 366 12.06 -14.46 5.11
N TRP A 367 11.01 -15.00 4.50
CA TRP A 367 10.60 -14.72 3.13
C TRP A 367 10.33 -13.23 2.85
N ILE A 368 9.99 -12.44 3.87
CA ILE A 368 9.84 -10.97 3.76
C ILE A 368 11.18 -10.37 3.36
N ARG A 369 12.26 -10.76 4.04
CA ARG A 369 13.62 -10.29 3.72
C ARG A 369 14.05 -10.75 2.34
N HIS A 370 13.79 -12.01 1.97
CA HIS A 370 14.10 -12.50 0.63
C HIS A 370 13.38 -11.69 -0.46
N ALA A 371 12.08 -11.44 -0.29
CA ALA A 371 11.29 -10.66 -1.23
C ALA A 371 11.83 -9.23 -1.39
N LEU A 372 12.11 -8.56 -0.27
CA LEU A 372 12.72 -7.22 -0.29
C LEU A 372 14.05 -7.21 -1.06
N THR A 373 14.94 -8.18 -0.79
CA THR A 373 16.23 -8.27 -1.49
C THR A 373 16.05 -8.45 -3.00
N MET A 374 15.17 -9.37 -3.40
CA MET A 374 14.94 -9.66 -4.81
C MET A 374 14.29 -8.49 -5.55
N SER A 375 13.28 -7.85 -4.93
CA SER A 375 12.62 -6.68 -5.49
C SER A 375 13.57 -5.48 -5.60
N ALA A 376 14.44 -5.25 -4.61
CA ALA A 376 15.44 -4.19 -4.66
C ALA A 376 16.44 -4.43 -5.80
N ARG A 377 17.02 -5.62 -5.89
CA ARG A 377 18.04 -5.97 -6.90
C ARG A 377 17.54 -6.01 -8.34
N ALA A 378 16.24 -6.25 -8.53
CA ALA A 378 15.60 -6.18 -9.84
C ALA A 378 15.15 -4.76 -10.21
N GLY A 379 15.38 -3.77 -9.33
CA GLY A 379 14.90 -2.41 -9.52
C GLY A 379 13.37 -2.30 -9.53
N VAL A 380 12.65 -3.24 -8.90
CA VAL A 380 11.19 -3.15 -8.75
C VAL A 380 10.82 -2.08 -7.72
N LEU A 381 11.67 -1.94 -6.71
CA LEU A 381 11.53 -0.89 -5.70
C LEU A 381 12.04 0.47 -6.21
N ARG A 382 12.69 0.53 -7.38
CA ARG A 382 13.29 1.75 -7.94
C ARG A 382 12.63 2.18 -9.27
N SER A 383 12.71 3.47 -9.60
CA SER A 383 12.50 3.98 -10.95
C SER A 383 13.85 4.02 -11.64
N LYS A 384 13.89 3.84 -12.96
CA LYS A 384 15.11 3.51 -13.71
C LYS A 384 16.26 4.53 -13.66
N GLU A 385 16.10 5.68 -13.01
CA GLU A 385 17.13 6.73 -12.99
C GLU A 385 17.61 7.13 -11.58
N ASN A 386 16.96 6.75 -10.48
CA ASN A 386 17.45 6.99 -9.12
C ASN A 386 16.88 6.03 -8.07
N ASP A 387 17.58 5.96 -6.93
CA ASP A 387 17.15 5.29 -5.69
C ASP A 387 15.81 5.92 -5.25
N VAL A 388 14.72 5.18 -5.44
CA VAL A 388 13.39 5.62 -4.98
C VAL A 388 13.40 5.69 -3.46
N GLU A 389 13.01 6.85 -2.94
CA GLU A 389 12.70 7.09 -1.54
C GLU A 389 11.20 6.90 -1.31
N GLY A 390 10.77 6.61 -0.07
CA GLY A 390 9.35 6.58 0.31
C GLY A 390 8.78 5.21 0.69
N ALA A 391 9.64 4.24 1.03
CA ALA A 391 9.28 2.89 1.45
C ALA A 391 8.25 2.22 0.52
N PRO A 392 8.63 1.85 -0.72
CA PRO A 392 7.69 1.41 -1.77
C PRO A 392 6.74 0.29 -1.35
N VAL A 393 7.19 -0.64 -0.50
CA VAL A 393 6.36 -1.72 0.03
C VAL A 393 5.25 -1.23 0.95
N ILE A 394 5.52 -0.24 1.81
CA ILE A 394 4.54 0.34 2.74
C ILE A 394 3.50 1.13 1.94
N SER A 395 3.94 1.96 0.99
CA SER A 395 3.06 2.70 0.10
C SER A 395 2.17 1.77 -0.73
N ARG A 396 2.74 0.69 -1.29
CA ARG A 396 1.98 -0.31 -2.06
C ARG A 396 0.96 -1.06 -1.19
N ALA A 397 1.33 -1.44 0.03
CA ALA A 397 0.42 -2.09 0.97
C ALA A 397 -0.74 -1.15 1.37
N LEU A 398 -0.46 0.14 1.62
CA LEU A 398 -1.51 1.13 1.87
C LEU A 398 -2.44 1.28 0.67
N GLN A 399 -1.89 1.35 -0.55
CA GLN A 399 -2.67 1.39 -1.78
C GLN A 399 -3.61 0.17 -1.91
N LEU A 400 -3.10 -1.05 -1.69
CA LEU A 400 -3.90 -2.27 -1.73
C LEU A 400 -5.08 -2.21 -0.75
N MET A 401 -4.86 -1.73 0.48
CA MET A 401 -5.94 -1.55 1.45
C MET A 401 -6.98 -0.51 0.97
N MET A 402 -6.59 0.50 0.20
CA MET A 402 -7.53 1.49 -0.33
C MET A 402 -8.35 0.99 -1.51
N GLU A 403 -7.72 0.21 -2.39
CA GLU A 403 -8.32 -0.37 -3.58
C GLU A 403 -9.26 -1.53 -3.24
N SER A 404 -8.89 -2.35 -2.25
CA SER A 404 -9.59 -3.58 -1.88
C SER A 404 -10.01 -3.57 -0.40
N PRO A 405 -11.25 -3.12 -0.08
CA PRO A 405 -11.76 -3.12 1.30
C PRO A 405 -11.73 -4.50 1.99
N GLU A 406 -11.80 -5.58 1.21
CA GLU A 406 -11.75 -6.97 1.69
C GLU A 406 -10.36 -7.38 2.19
N LEU A 407 -9.33 -6.55 1.98
CA LEU A 407 -7.98 -6.66 2.56
C LEU A 407 -7.78 -5.78 3.81
N ARG A 408 -8.88 -5.28 4.39
CA ARG A 408 -8.89 -4.56 5.67
C ARG A 408 -10.23 -4.76 6.38
N PRO A 409 -10.62 -6.01 6.67
CA PRO A 409 -11.94 -6.36 7.20
C PRO A 409 -12.25 -5.72 8.56
N ASP A 410 -11.23 -5.30 9.30
CA ASP A 410 -11.37 -4.60 10.59
C ASP A 410 -11.70 -3.11 10.46
N VAL A 411 -11.68 -2.56 9.25
CA VAL A 411 -11.87 -1.14 8.98
C VAL A 411 -12.98 -0.94 7.95
N GLY A 412 -14.06 -0.27 8.35
CA GLY A 412 -15.16 0.11 7.47
C GLY A 412 -14.84 1.30 6.56
N ILE A 413 -15.34 2.48 6.92
CA ILE A 413 -15.10 3.72 6.15
C ILE A 413 -13.71 4.25 6.47
N VAL A 414 -12.92 4.57 5.43
CA VAL A 414 -11.60 5.18 5.60
C VAL A 414 -11.73 6.71 5.55
N ASP A 415 -11.55 7.34 6.70
CA ASP A 415 -11.34 8.78 6.84
C ASP A 415 -9.83 9.09 7.01
N PRO A 416 -9.41 10.38 7.04
CA PRO A 416 -8.00 10.72 7.19
C PRO A 416 -7.32 10.16 8.44
N ARG A 417 -8.04 10.04 9.57
CA ARG A 417 -7.49 9.49 10.82
C ARG A 417 -7.29 7.99 10.72
N THR A 418 -8.27 7.30 10.15
CA THR A 418 -8.25 5.86 9.91
C THR A 418 -7.14 5.52 8.92
N ARG A 419 -6.97 6.32 7.86
CA ARG A 419 -5.86 6.21 6.91
C ARG A 419 -4.51 6.32 7.60
N ALA A 420 -4.32 7.34 8.45
CA ALA A 420 -3.11 7.51 9.24
C ALA A 420 -2.85 6.31 10.14
N ARG A 421 -3.87 5.75 10.80
CA ARG A 421 -3.70 4.56 11.64
C ARG A 421 -3.30 3.31 10.83
N LEU A 422 -3.86 3.13 9.63
CA LEU A 422 -3.46 2.04 8.73
C LEU A 422 -1.97 2.19 8.35
N TYR A 423 -1.55 3.42 8.03
CA TYR A 423 -0.16 3.74 7.71
C TYR A 423 0.79 3.49 8.88
N ASP A 424 0.45 3.95 10.09
CA ASP A 424 1.21 3.66 11.31
C ASP A 424 1.32 2.15 11.53
N SER A 425 0.23 1.40 11.37
CA SER A 425 0.25 -0.05 11.59
C SER A 425 1.12 -0.82 10.58
N LEU A 426 1.31 -0.30 9.36
CA LEU A 426 2.27 -0.84 8.40
C LEU A 426 3.72 -0.59 8.86
N CYS A 427 4.02 0.62 9.33
CA CYS A 427 5.33 0.98 9.86
C CYS A 427 5.65 0.22 11.16
N GLU A 428 4.64 0.04 12.03
CA GLU A 428 4.75 -0.78 13.24
C GLU A 428 5.05 -2.24 12.89
N PHE A 429 4.31 -2.82 11.93
CA PHE A 429 4.59 -4.18 11.46
C PHE A 429 6.01 -4.30 10.89
N ASP A 430 6.47 -3.32 10.12
CA ASP A 430 7.82 -3.29 9.56
C ASP A 430 8.91 -3.48 10.63
N ILE A 431 8.80 -2.73 11.73
CA ILE A 431 9.74 -2.87 12.85
C ILE A 431 9.57 -4.21 13.58
N LEU A 432 8.35 -4.66 13.81
CA LEU A 432 8.11 -5.91 14.53
C LEU A 432 8.66 -7.13 13.78
N TRP A 433 8.47 -7.22 12.46
CA TRP A 433 9.03 -8.33 11.70
C TRP A 433 10.57 -8.29 11.70
N CYS A 434 11.16 -7.10 11.63
CA CYS A 434 12.62 -6.93 11.70
C CYS A 434 13.17 -7.46 13.03
N VAL A 435 12.53 -7.13 14.16
CA VAL A 435 12.95 -7.63 15.48
C VAL A 435 12.76 -9.15 15.58
N VAL A 436 11.65 -9.68 15.05
CA VAL A 436 11.41 -11.13 15.02
C VAL A 436 12.47 -11.86 14.18
N ALA A 437 12.84 -11.34 13.02
CA ALA A 437 13.89 -11.91 12.18
C ALA A 437 15.26 -11.81 12.84
N GLN A 438 15.60 -10.65 13.42
CA GLN A 438 16.88 -10.42 14.09
C GLN A 438 17.11 -11.33 15.29
N THR A 439 16.06 -11.62 16.05
CA THR A 439 16.15 -12.55 17.19
C THR A 439 16.17 -14.03 16.79
N ALA A 440 15.81 -14.35 15.55
CA ALA A 440 15.82 -15.71 15.03
C ALA A 440 17.19 -16.13 14.47
N THR A 441 18.16 -15.21 14.39
CA THR A 441 19.52 -15.45 13.92
C THR A 441 20.51 -15.26 15.08
N ASP A 442 21.55 -16.08 15.14
CA ASP A 442 22.64 -15.93 16.11
C ASP A 442 23.73 -14.97 15.61
N ARG A 443 23.48 -14.28 14.50
CA ARG A 443 24.41 -13.37 13.82
C ARG A 443 23.91 -11.92 13.96
N PRO A 444 24.41 -11.15 14.95
CA PRO A 444 23.92 -9.79 15.21
C PRO A 444 24.06 -8.83 14.01
N ASP A 445 25.07 -9.06 13.16
CA ASP A 445 25.37 -8.24 11.98
C ASP A 445 24.80 -8.83 10.67
N ALA A 446 24.04 -9.92 10.74
CA ALA A 446 23.45 -10.49 9.53
C ALA A 446 22.40 -9.55 8.94
N MET A 447 22.42 -9.39 7.61
CA MET A 447 21.38 -8.68 6.88
C MET A 447 20.09 -9.51 6.76
N ASP A 448 19.66 -10.17 7.83
CA ASP A 448 18.48 -11.04 7.90
C ASP A 448 17.17 -10.23 8.01
N PHE A 449 17.28 -8.90 8.15
CA PHE A 449 16.17 -7.94 8.14
C PHE A 449 16.54 -6.65 7.38
N TYR A 450 15.53 -5.85 7.04
CA TYR A 450 15.70 -4.50 6.47
C TYR A 450 14.47 -3.65 6.83
N PRO A 451 14.59 -2.63 7.68
CA PRO A 451 13.44 -1.81 8.08
C PRO A 451 13.07 -0.84 6.94
N SER A 452 12.04 -1.19 6.16
CA SER A 452 11.56 -0.34 5.07
C SER A 452 11.02 1.01 5.57
N SER A 453 10.55 1.09 6.81
CA SER A 453 10.15 2.33 7.49
C SER A 453 11.30 3.30 7.74
N SER A 454 12.57 2.91 7.49
CA SER A 454 13.71 3.84 7.55
C SER A 454 13.63 4.99 6.56
N GLU A 455 12.83 4.84 5.49
CA GLU A 455 12.56 5.89 4.49
C GLU A 455 11.39 6.82 4.88
N ILE A 456 10.82 6.60 6.07
CA ILE A 456 9.64 7.29 6.63
C ILE A 456 10.03 7.86 8.00
N ASP A 457 9.38 8.92 8.46
CA ASP A 457 9.60 9.51 9.78
C ASP A 457 9.33 8.49 10.90
N GLN A 458 10.26 8.41 11.85
CA GLN A 458 10.23 7.42 12.94
C GLN A 458 8.94 7.47 13.77
N VAL A 459 8.22 8.61 13.78
CA VAL A 459 6.98 8.78 14.52
C VAL A 459 5.94 7.69 14.20
N HIS A 460 5.87 7.27 12.94
CA HIS A 460 4.96 6.22 12.47
C HIS A 460 5.32 4.83 12.99
N ALA A 461 6.60 4.59 13.29
CA ALA A 461 7.12 3.32 13.81
C ALA A 461 7.23 3.26 15.34
N ASN A 462 7.13 4.42 16.04
CA ASN A 462 7.31 4.52 17.49
C ASN A 462 6.35 3.63 18.31
N GLY A 463 5.18 3.29 17.76
CA GLY A 463 4.23 2.36 18.36
C GLY A 463 4.84 0.97 18.59
N ALA A 464 5.59 0.43 17.63
CA ALA A 464 6.23 -0.88 17.74
C ALA A 464 7.33 -0.92 18.81
N PHE A 465 8.18 0.11 18.85
CA PHE A 465 9.22 0.24 19.88
C PHE A 465 8.61 0.34 21.29
N THR A 466 7.54 1.13 21.41
CA THR A 466 6.82 1.30 22.68
C THR A 466 6.13 0.02 23.12
N LEU A 467 5.49 -0.70 22.19
CA LEU A 467 4.86 -1.99 22.41
C LEU A 467 5.87 -2.99 22.97
N ILE A 468 7.02 -3.16 22.30
CA ILE A 468 8.06 -4.07 22.76
C ILE A 468 8.52 -3.66 24.15
N ALA A 469 8.82 -2.40 24.44
CA ALA A 469 9.33 -2.02 25.77
C ALA A 469 8.29 -2.22 26.90
N LYS A 470 7.03 -1.86 26.66
CA LYS A 470 6.02 -1.73 27.73
C LYS A 470 5.12 -2.95 27.91
N ASP A 471 4.86 -3.73 26.85
CA ASP A 471 3.96 -4.88 26.92
C ASP A 471 4.74 -6.19 27.02
N ARG A 472 4.92 -6.67 28.25
CA ARG A 472 5.59 -7.95 28.52
C ARG A 472 4.84 -9.14 27.94
N ALA A 473 3.51 -9.13 27.90
CA ALA A 473 2.74 -10.24 27.36
C ALA A 473 2.93 -10.34 25.84
N ALA A 474 2.81 -9.21 25.14
CA ALA A 474 3.09 -9.13 23.71
C ALA A 474 4.52 -9.59 23.37
N ARG A 475 5.54 -9.11 24.11
CA ARG A 475 6.92 -9.56 23.94
C ARG A 475 7.07 -11.08 24.02
N ARG A 476 6.41 -11.71 25.00
CA ARG A 476 6.56 -13.15 25.26
C ARG A 476 5.89 -14.02 24.19
N LEU A 477 4.84 -13.50 23.55
CA LEU A 477 4.17 -14.15 22.43
C LEU A 477 4.93 -13.94 21.11
N LEU A 478 5.45 -12.73 20.86
CA LEU A 478 6.25 -12.42 19.66
C LEU A 478 7.62 -13.13 19.66
N LEU A 479 8.26 -13.20 20.82
CA LEU A 479 9.66 -13.60 20.99
C LEU A 479 9.77 -14.65 22.12
N PRO A 480 9.12 -15.82 21.95
CA PRO A 480 9.17 -16.88 22.93
C PRO A 480 10.63 -17.33 23.14
N ALA A 481 10.94 -17.75 24.37
CA ALA A 481 12.27 -18.19 24.80
C ALA A 481 13.40 -17.15 24.79
N LYS A 482 13.18 -15.90 24.38
CA LYS A 482 14.20 -14.84 24.44
C LYS A 482 14.15 -14.07 25.75
N SER A 483 15.32 -13.76 26.32
CA SER A 483 15.46 -12.90 27.49
C SER A 483 15.13 -11.44 27.14
N ASP A 484 14.75 -10.62 28.13
CA ASP A 484 14.51 -9.19 27.89
C ASP A 484 15.80 -8.50 27.36
N GLN A 485 16.98 -8.99 27.74
CA GLN A 485 18.28 -8.54 27.22
C GLN A 485 18.45 -8.80 25.72
N GLU A 486 18.17 -10.02 25.26
CA GLU A 486 18.26 -10.38 23.83
C GLU A 486 17.26 -9.58 23.01
N ILE A 487 16.03 -9.42 23.52
CA ILE A 487 14.98 -8.67 22.83
C ILE A 487 15.36 -7.18 22.72
N ALA A 488 15.82 -6.58 23.82
CA ALA A 488 16.24 -5.19 23.83
C ALA A 488 17.45 -4.94 22.92
N THR A 489 18.41 -5.88 22.89
CA THR A 489 19.56 -5.81 21.98
C THR A 489 19.10 -5.84 20.52
N ALA A 490 18.24 -6.80 20.14
CA ALA A 490 17.70 -6.86 18.78
C ALA A 490 16.92 -5.59 18.40
N LEU A 491 16.13 -5.04 19.32
CA LEU A 491 15.42 -3.78 19.11
C LEU A 491 16.38 -2.60 18.84
N LEU A 492 17.46 -2.49 19.60
CA LEU A 492 18.46 -1.43 19.39
C LEU A 492 19.17 -1.60 18.03
N TYR A 493 19.50 -2.82 17.62
CA TYR A 493 20.11 -3.09 16.32
C TYR A 493 19.17 -2.74 15.16
N VAL A 494 17.88 -3.09 15.27
CA VAL A 494 16.87 -2.71 14.27
C VAL A 494 16.72 -1.20 14.18
N TRP A 495 16.61 -0.50 15.32
CA TRP A 495 16.55 0.96 15.35
C TRP A 495 17.82 1.60 14.77
N ALA A 496 19.00 1.13 15.17
CA ALA A 496 20.26 1.67 14.66
C ALA A 496 20.42 1.46 13.16
N ARG A 497 19.96 0.32 12.64
CA ARG A 497 19.91 0.08 11.19
C ARG A 497 18.96 1.07 10.52
N ALA A 498 17.75 1.23 11.05
CA ALA A 498 16.78 2.16 10.48
C ALA A 498 17.30 3.60 10.51
N TYR A 499 17.89 4.03 11.63
CA TYR A 499 18.54 5.33 11.78
C TYR A 499 19.65 5.54 10.73
N ARG A 500 20.56 4.58 10.54
CA ARG A 500 21.62 4.71 9.52
C ARG A 500 21.08 4.74 8.10
N GLN A 501 20.04 3.95 7.80
CA GLN A 501 19.43 3.96 6.46
C GLN A 501 18.63 5.23 6.23
N SER A 502 18.01 5.80 7.26
CA SER A 502 17.31 7.07 7.12
C SER A 502 18.21 8.22 6.69
N TRP A 503 19.53 8.17 6.94
CA TRP A 503 20.46 9.20 6.45
C TRP A 503 20.67 9.14 4.93
N GLN A 504 20.32 8.02 4.29
CA GLN A 504 20.37 7.85 2.84
C GLN A 504 19.05 8.26 2.18
N HIS A 505 18.06 8.67 2.97
CA HIS A 505 16.70 8.97 2.55
C HIS A 505 16.21 10.23 3.28
N ASP A 506 15.05 10.78 2.92
CA ASP A 506 14.51 11.98 3.59
C ASP A 506 13.80 11.69 4.94
N GLY A 507 13.83 10.44 5.43
CA GLY A 507 13.18 10.01 6.67
C GLY A 507 13.86 10.52 7.93
N TRP A 508 13.11 11.14 8.85
CA TRP A 508 13.66 11.65 10.10
C TRP A 508 13.64 10.58 11.21
N TRP A 509 14.79 9.98 11.46
CA TRP A 509 15.04 9.10 12.60
C TRP A 509 15.94 9.77 13.63
N ASP A 510 15.59 9.64 14.90
CA ASP A 510 16.32 10.19 16.04
C ASP A 510 16.31 9.18 17.19
N ARG A 511 16.53 9.64 18.42
CA ARG A 511 16.52 8.81 19.62
C ARG A 511 15.19 8.07 19.77
N LEU A 512 15.28 6.84 20.25
CA LEU A 512 14.12 6.08 20.71
C LEU A 512 13.36 6.86 21.79
N PRO A 513 12.03 6.64 21.93
CA PRO A 513 11.27 7.20 23.03
C PRO A 513 11.93 6.91 24.38
N ALA A 514 12.01 7.89 25.27
CA ALA A 514 12.82 7.79 26.49
C ALA A 514 12.53 6.55 27.35
N GLY A 515 11.26 6.14 27.45
CA GLY A 515 10.87 4.92 28.17
C GLY A 515 11.33 3.62 27.50
N VAL A 516 11.47 3.59 26.18
CA VAL A 516 12.02 2.45 25.43
C VAL A 516 13.53 2.34 25.69
N TYR A 517 14.25 3.46 25.57
CA TYR A 517 15.69 3.48 25.81
C TYR A 517 16.05 3.13 27.25
N GLN A 518 15.28 3.63 28.23
CA GLN A 518 15.47 3.26 29.63
C GLN A 518 15.21 1.77 29.88
N TRP A 519 14.13 1.21 29.33
CA TRP A 519 13.86 -0.22 29.43
C TRP A 519 14.99 -1.07 28.82
N ALA A 520 15.54 -0.68 27.67
CA ALA A 520 16.64 -1.39 27.04
C ALA A 520 17.91 -1.39 27.91
N LYS A 521 18.20 -0.26 28.57
CA LYS A 521 19.29 -0.17 29.56
C LYS A 521 19.07 -1.05 30.76
N ASP A 522 17.87 -1.02 31.34
CA ASP A 522 17.52 -1.82 32.52
C ASP A 522 17.56 -3.33 32.20
N ALA A 523 17.26 -3.70 30.95
CA ALA A 523 17.38 -5.06 30.44
C ALA A 523 18.83 -5.50 30.15
N GLY A 524 19.82 -4.59 30.23
CA GLY A 524 21.23 -4.88 29.95
C GLY A 524 21.54 -5.07 28.47
N ALA A 525 20.81 -4.40 27.57
CA ALA A 525 21.00 -4.51 26.14
C ALA A 525 22.42 -4.13 25.70
N VAL A 526 22.93 -4.82 24.67
CA VAL A 526 24.18 -4.43 24.00
C VAL A 526 23.85 -3.31 23.01
N GLU A 527 24.48 -2.14 23.19
CA GLU A 527 24.30 -1.02 22.28
C GLU A 527 25.07 -1.26 20.97
N PRO A 528 24.44 -1.07 19.79
CA PRO A 528 25.12 -1.17 18.51
C PRO A 528 26.07 0.01 18.30
N ASP A 529 27.17 -0.21 17.57
CA ASP A 529 27.99 0.90 17.10
C ASP A 529 27.22 1.69 16.03
N LEU A 530 27.10 3.00 16.24
CA LEU A 530 26.44 3.91 15.31
C LEU A 530 27.39 4.49 14.26
N ASN A 531 28.71 4.36 14.46
CA ASN A 531 29.74 4.88 13.56
C ASN A 531 30.28 3.83 12.57
N GLY A 532 29.77 2.59 12.64
CA GLY A 532 30.21 1.44 11.83
C GLY A 532 29.35 1.16 10.62
#